data_AF-A0A933QQF9-F1
#
_entry.id   AF-A0A933QQF9-F1
#
_cell.length_a   1.000
_cell.length_b   1.000
_cell.length_c   1.000
_cell.angle_alpha   90.00
_cell.angle_beta   90.00
_cell.angle_gamma   90.00
#
_symmetry.space_group_name_H-M   'P 1'
#
loop_
_entity.id
_entity.type
_entity.pdbx_description
1 polymer ?
#
loop_
_entity_poly.entity_id
_entity_poly.type
_entity_poly.pdbx_seq_one_letter_code
_entity_poly.pdbx_strand_id
1 'polypeptide(L)'
;MSQPLQLSSKSRKGTWSDIENVLRSHKLALLKNRLQRAVFVGNYWYWVSIPELSDGIDIASIVCPLRYDVLVRRDFFSFYAAHCDLYEADHSAFVACTKETSYYTWYLESESVRTNKHLRGDVDALAENFVERIDRAVALYKNVQREGFSNRFPITLKTAKRILLPTTARESAPTSKHIRSRYFLADGCHRLALLMVLGYQTLPPDFFRVKYLQRFSPFDSTSLLAHRLISDPANYFRFLSSYYTAPFVFTNRNDFLGYIEANKPEWIDEVESVIHADGFDA
;
A
#
# COMPACT_ATOMS: atom_id res chain seq x y z
N MET A 1 7.62 -35.31 -36.77
CA MET A 1 8.03 -34.04 -37.38
C MET A 1 7.42 -32.92 -36.54
N SER A 2 8.20 -32.39 -35.61
CA SER A 2 7.74 -31.45 -34.57
C SER A 2 8.04 -30.04 -35.03
N GLN A 3 7.02 -29.19 -35.14
CA GLN A 3 7.21 -27.76 -35.41
C GLN A 3 7.72 -27.03 -34.16
N PRO A 4 8.69 -26.12 -34.28
CA PRO A 4 9.16 -25.33 -33.14
C PRO A 4 8.20 -24.19 -32.82
N LEU A 5 7.87 -24.04 -31.53
CA LEU A 5 7.16 -22.90 -30.97
C LEU A 5 7.98 -21.62 -31.19
N GLN A 6 7.47 -20.71 -32.01
CA GLN A 6 8.00 -19.35 -32.13
C GLN A 6 7.58 -18.52 -30.91
N LEU A 7 8.51 -18.27 -29.99
CA LEU A 7 8.35 -17.26 -28.95
C LEU A 7 8.47 -15.86 -29.58
N SER A 8 7.33 -15.18 -29.68
CA SER A 8 7.22 -13.80 -30.13
C SER A 8 7.76 -12.85 -29.05
N SER A 9 9.02 -12.43 -29.17
CA SER A 9 9.62 -11.39 -28.33
C SER A 9 9.11 -10.00 -28.75
N LYS A 10 7.88 -9.64 -28.37
CA LYS A 10 7.40 -8.25 -28.49
C LYS A 10 8.01 -7.40 -27.38
N SER A 11 9.24 -6.95 -27.61
CA SER A 11 9.85 -5.84 -26.89
C SER A 11 8.94 -4.61 -27.02
N ARG A 12 8.23 -4.22 -25.94
CA ARG A 12 7.55 -2.92 -25.83
C ARG A 12 8.59 -1.80 -25.85
N LYS A 13 8.96 -1.34 -27.05
CA LYS A 13 9.61 -0.05 -27.24
C LYS A 13 8.57 1.03 -26.94
N GLY A 14 8.57 1.54 -25.71
CA GLY A 14 7.86 2.79 -25.41
C GLY A 14 8.35 3.85 -26.40
N THR A 15 7.43 4.41 -27.17
CA THR A 15 7.80 5.34 -28.23
C THR A 15 8.26 6.66 -27.60
N TRP A 16 9.22 7.36 -28.22
CA TRP A 16 9.65 8.68 -27.76
C TRP A 16 8.48 9.67 -27.60
N SER A 17 7.42 9.51 -28.39
CA SER A 17 6.15 10.22 -28.27
C SER A 17 5.43 9.99 -26.94
N ASP A 18 5.47 8.78 -26.37
CA ASP A 18 4.84 8.49 -25.08
C ASP A 18 5.56 9.21 -23.93
N ILE A 19 6.90 9.26 -24.00
CA ILE A 19 7.75 9.96 -23.02
C ILE A 19 7.49 11.47 -23.08
N GLU A 20 7.42 12.06 -24.27
CA GLU A 20 7.08 13.47 -24.44
C GLU A 20 5.70 13.82 -23.90
N ASN A 21 4.69 12.97 -24.17
CA ASN A 21 3.33 13.19 -23.68
C ASN A 21 3.25 13.13 -22.16
N VAL A 22 3.95 12.18 -21.53
CA VAL A 22 4.05 12.09 -20.07
C VAL A 22 4.75 13.34 -19.50
N LEU A 23 5.87 13.76 -20.07
CA LEU A 23 6.61 14.94 -19.61
C LEU A 23 5.80 16.24 -19.76
N ARG A 24 5.09 16.42 -20.88
CA ARG A 24 4.18 17.56 -21.10
C ARG A 24 3.05 17.55 -20.09
N SER A 25 2.42 16.39 -19.86
CA SER A 25 1.35 16.26 -18.86
C SER A 25 1.83 16.61 -17.45
N HIS A 26 3.05 16.21 -17.08
CA HIS A 26 3.64 16.49 -15.78
C HIS A 26 3.96 17.98 -15.61
N LYS A 27 4.55 18.63 -16.63
CA LYS A 27 4.82 20.08 -16.61
C LYS A 27 3.53 20.88 -16.49
N LEU A 28 2.49 20.50 -17.24
CA LEU A 28 1.17 21.13 -17.16
C LEU A 28 0.53 20.93 -15.77
N ALA A 29 0.62 19.72 -15.20
CA ALA A 29 0.12 19.45 -13.85
C ALA A 29 0.82 20.30 -12.78
N LEU A 30 2.15 20.48 -12.88
CA LEU A 30 2.91 21.35 -11.99
C LEU A 30 2.55 22.83 -12.17
N LEU A 31 2.41 23.30 -13.40
CA LEU A 31 2.02 24.68 -13.68
C LEU A 31 0.61 24.97 -13.16
N LYS A 32 -0.35 24.08 -13.45
CA LYS A 32 -1.71 24.15 -12.90
C LYS A 32 -1.68 24.20 -11.38
N ASN A 33 -0.91 23.34 -10.73
CA ASN A 33 -0.77 23.31 -9.28
C ASN A 33 -0.17 24.62 -8.72
N ARG A 34 0.83 25.20 -9.40
CA ARG A 34 1.42 26.50 -9.03
C ARG A 34 0.40 27.63 -9.14
N LEU A 35 -0.35 27.68 -10.24
CA LEU A 35 -1.41 28.66 -10.44
C LEU A 35 -2.51 28.53 -9.38
N GLN A 36 -3.04 27.32 -9.18
CA GLN A 36 -4.03 27.01 -8.14
C GLN A 36 -3.57 27.42 -6.74
N ARG A 37 -2.28 27.20 -6.43
CA ARG A 37 -1.68 27.63 -5.15
C ARG A 37 -1.59 29.15 -5.06
N ALA A 38 -1.18 29.84 -6.13
CA ALA A 38 -1.03 31.28 -6.14
C ALA A 38 -2.38 32.00 -5.94
N VAL A 39 -3.47 31.44 -6.48
CA VAL A 39 -4.82 32.00 -6.33
C VAL A 39 -5.63 31.38 -5.18
N PHE A 40 -5.06 30.43 -4.43
CA PHE A 40 -5.75 29.68 -3.36
C PHE A 40 -7.06 28.98 -3.80
N VAL A 41 -7.14 28.53 -5.05
CA VAL A 41 -8.33 27.86 -5.62
C VAL A 41 -8.05 26.40 -5.95
N GLY A 42 -8.96 25.51 -5.55
CA GLY A 42 -8.93 24.08 -5.89
C GLY A 42 -8.09 23.24 -4.93
N ASN A 43 -7.79 21.99 -5.33
CA ASN A 43 -7.06 21.03 -4.50
C ASN A 43 -5.55 20.99 -4.84
N TYR A 44 -4.88 22.14 -4.70
CA TYR A 44 -3.43 22.22 -4.89
C TYR A 44 -2.67 21.52 -3.76
N TRP A 45 -1.40 21.23 -4.02
CA TRP A 45 -0.51 20.54 -3.09
C TRP A 45 0.89 21.14 -3.06
N TYR A 46 1.63 20.85 -1.99
CA TYR A 46 3.05 21.17 -1.85
C TYR A 46 3.73 20.17 -0.92
N TRP A 47 5.06 20.09 -1.00
CA TRP A 47 5.86 19.30 -0.08
C TRP A 47 6.08 20.10 1.21
N VAL A 48 6.02 19.43 2.35
CA VAL A 48 6.21 20.04 3.67
C VAL A 48 7.22 19.26 4.49
N SER A 49 8.07 19.99 5.19
CA SER A 49 8.81 19.44 6.33
C SER A 49 7.91 19.54 7.54
N ILE A 50 7.81 18.46 8.30
CA ILE A 50 6.99 18.39 9.50
C ILE A 50 7.95 18.22 10.69
N PRO A 51 8.18 19.27 11.50
CA PRO A 51 9.07 19.19 12.65
C PRO A 51 8.69 18.08 13.63
N GLU A 52 7.39 17.81 13.80
CA GLU A 52 6.90 16.75 14.70
C GLU A 52 7.24 15.32 14.23
N LEU A 53 7.74 15.16 13.01
CA LEU A 53 8.21 13.88 12.45
C LEU A 53 9.74 13.85 12.27
N SER A 54 10.48 14.71 12.98
CA SER A 54 11.95 14.76 12.91
C SER A 54 12.61 13.44 13.31
N ASP A 55 11.96 12.69 14.21
CA ASP A 55 12.49 11.43 14.75
C ASP A 55 11.92 10.21 14.00
N GLY A 56 11.19 10.46 12.91
CA GLY A 56 10.48 9.46 12.13
C GLY A 56 9.00 9.34 12.47
N ILE A 57 8.35 8.32 11.92
CA ILE A 57 6.94 8.01 12.19
C ILE A 57 6.79 6.52 12.45
N ASP A 58 5.99 6.16 13.45
CA ASP A 58 5.65 4.77 13.73
C ASP A 58 4.99 4.12 12.50
N ILE A 59 5.52 2.98 12.06
CA ILE A 59 5.04 2.29 10.86
C ILE A 59 3.62 1.77 11.10
N ALA A 60 3.31 1.27 12.29
CA ALA A 60 1.98 0.77 12.59
C ALA A 60 0.91 1.87 12.43
N SER A 61 1.21 3.11 12.84
CA SER A 61 0.31 4.27 12.73
C SER A 61 -0.07 4.68 11.30
N ILE A 62 0.79 4.38 10.32
CA ILE A 62 0.52 4.68 8.89
C ILE A 62 0.03 3.46 8.11
N VAL A 63 0.08 2.27 8.73
CA VAL A 63 -0.39 1.01 8.16
C VAL A 63 -1.77 0.65 8.69
N CYS A 64 -1.94 0.57 10.00
CA CYS A 64 -3.22 0.28 10.66
C CYS A 64 -4.04 1.58 10.80
N PRO A 65 -5.36 1.55 10.58
CA PRO A 65 -6.19 0.40 10.18
C PRO A 65 -6.42 0.27 8.67
N LEU A 66 -5.90 1.20 7.84
CA LEU A 66 -6.37 1.35 6.45
C LEU A 66 -5.56 0.56 5.41
N ARG A 67 -4.35 0.09 5.74
CA ARG A 67 -3.36 -0.40 4.78
C ARG A 67 -2.97 -1.85 5.02
N TYR A 68 -3.94 -2.75 5.24
CA TYR A 68 -3.68 -4.19 5.32
C TYR A 68 -2.89 -4.74 4.12
N ASP A 69 -3.01 -4.09 2.95
CA ASP A 69 -2.22 -4.39 1.76
C ASP A 69 -0.69 -4.27 1.94
N VAL A 70 -0.21 -3.59 2.98
CA VAL A 70 1.22 -3.54 3.33
C VAL A 70 1.66 -4.84 4.00
N LEU A 71 0.83 -5.46 4.85
CA LEU A 71 1.16 -6.74 5.47
C LEU A 71 1.22 -7.86 4.44
N VAL A 72 0.29 -7.89 3.49
CA VAL A 72 0.32 -8.85 2.37
C VAL A 72 1.62 -8.74 1.56
N ARG A 73 2.11 -7.52 1.36
CA ARG A 73 3.39 -7.29 0.68
C ARG A 73 4.60 -7.66 1.52
N ARG A 74 4.54 -7.46 2.84
CA ARG A 74 5.58 -7.88 3.78
C ARG A 74 5.71 -9.39 3.73
N ASP A 75 4.58 -10.10 3.78
CA ASP A 75 4.54 -11.56 3.75
C ASP A 75 5.06 -12.10 2.42
N PHE A 76 4.81 -11.42 1.30
CA PHE A 76 5.47 -11.74 0.02
C PHE A 76 6.99 -11.63 0.09
N PHE A 77 7.54 -10.58 0.72
CA PHE A 77 8.99 -10.46 0.86
C PHE A 77 9.59 -11.55 1.76
N SER A 78 8.89 -11.91 2.84
CA SER A 78 9.28 -13.05 3.67
C SER A 78 9.21 -14.37 2.88
N PHE A 79 8.17 -14.57 2.07
CA PHE A 79 8.04 -15.71 1.18
C PHE A 79 9.20 -15.78 0.18
N TYR A 80 9.52 -14.67 -0.49
CA TYR A 80 10.66 -14.60 -1.41
C TYR A 80 11.98 -14.91 -0.71
N ALA A 81 12.23 -14.34 0.49
CA ALA A 81 13.45 -14.60 1.23
C ALA A 81 13.62 -16.09 1.59
N ALA A 82 12.53 -16.81 1.86
CA ALA A 82 12.54 -18.23 2.15
C ALA A 82 12.64 -19.14 0.90
N HIS A 83 12.40 -18.60 -0.31
CA HIS A 83 12.34 -19.36 -1.56
C HIS A 83 13.17 -18.72 -2.67
N CYS A 84 14.20 -17.93 -2.33
CA CYS A 84 15.02 -17.24 -3.32
C CYS A 84 15.74 -18.22 -4.26
N ASP A 85 16.19 -19.37 -3.74
CA ASP A 85 16.81 -20.42 -4.56
C ASP A 85 15.86 -20.95 -5.63
N LEU A 86 14.57 -21.11 -5.29
CA LEU A 86 13.54 -21.51 -6.26
C LEU A 86 13.34 -20.43 -7.33
N TYR A 87 13.33 -19.15 -6.94
CA TYR A 87 13.23 -18.05 -7.90
C TYR A 87 14.38 -18.06 -8.92
N GLU A 88 15.61 -18.33 -8.49
CA GLU A 88 16.78 -18.39 -9.39
C GLU A 88 16.81 -19.66 -10.24
N ALA A 89 16.42 -20.81 -9.69
CA ALA A 89 16.51 -22.10 -10.37
C ALA A 89 15.32 -22.36 -11.31
N ASP A 90 14.10 -22.01 -10.89
CA ASP A 90 12.86 -22.22 -11.63
C ASP A 90 11.85 -21.08 -11.34
N HIS A 91 12.01 -20.00 -12.09
CA HIS A 91 11.15 -18.82 -12.01
C HIS A 91 9.67 -19.13 -12.23
N SER A 92 9.35 -20.07 -13.13
CA SER A 92 7.96 -20.42 -13.43
C SER A 92 7.30 -21.14 -12.25
N ALA A 93 8.02 -22.08 -11.61
CA ALA A 93 7.56 -22.72 -10.40
C ALA A 93 7.41 -21.73 -9.24
N PHE A 94 8.35 -20.79 -9.07
CA PHE A 94 8.22 -19.74 -8.06
C PHE A 94 6.96 -18.88 -8.26
N VAL A 95 6.69 -18.46 -9.50
CA VAL A 95 5.47 -17.70 -9.83
C VAL A 95 4.22 -18.52 -9.52
N ALA A 96 4.21 -19.81 -9.86
CA ALA A 96 3.10 -20.71 -9.54
C ALA A 96 2.85 -20.79 -8.03
N CYS A 97 3.89 -20.99 -7.22
CA CYS A 97 3.76 -20.98 -5.76
C CYS A 97 3.27 -19.63 -5.23
N THR A 98 3.70 -18.52 -5.82
CA THR A 98 3.24 -17.18 -5.41
C THR A 98 1.74 -16.98 -5.66
N LYS A 99 1.15 -17.64 -6.67
CA LYS A 99 -0.30 -17.59 -6.95
C LYS A 99 -1.14 -18.20 -5.83
N GLU A 100 -0.57 -19.11 -5.05
CA GLU A 100 -1.23 -19.72 -3.89
C GLU A 100 -1.15 -18.85 -2.62
N THR A 101 -0.52 -17.67 -2.69
CA THR A 101 -0.38 -16.76 -1.55
C THR A 101 -1.40 -15.62 -1.60
N SER A 102 -1.62 -14.98 -0.45
CA SER A 102 -2.45 -13.76 -0.35
C SER A 102 -1.97 -12.61 -1.25
N TYR A 103 -0.70 -12.63 -1.68
CA TYR A 103 -0.15 -11.62 -2.57
C TYR A 103 -0.79 -11.63 -3.95
N TYR A 104 -1.14 -12.80 -4.47
CA TYR A 104 -1.83 -12.90 -5.75
C TYR A 104 -3.29 -12.43 -5.66
N THR A 105 -4.00 -12.83 -4.60
CA THR A 105 -5.35 -12.31 -4.32
C THR A 105 -5.34 -10.79 -4.17
N TRP A 106 -4.37 -10.22 -3.44
CA TRP A 106 -4.20 -8.75 -3.37
C TRP A 106 -3.98 -8.13 -4.76
N TYR A 107 -3.13 -8.75 -5.59
CA TYR A 107 -2.87 -8.25 -6.94
C TYR A 107 -4.15 -8.22 -7.77
N LEU A 108 -4.93 -9.30 -7.76
CA LEU A 108 -6.19 -9.38 -8.50
C LEU A 108 -7.23 -8.39 -7.96
N GLU A 109 -7.51 -8.41 -6.66
CA GLU A 109 -8.63 -7.69 -6.05
C GLU A 109 -8.36 -6.19 -5.84
N SER A 110 -7.09 -5.79 -5.72
CA SER A 110 -6.72 -4.40 -5.41
C SER A 110 -5.92 -3.74 -6.52
N GLU A 111 -4.76 -4.30 -6.87
CA GLU A 111 -3.84 -3.65 -7.80
C GLU A 111 -4.45 -3.62 -9.22
N SER A 112 -4.84 -4.77 -9.74
CA SER A 112 -5.34 -4.91 -11.11
C SER A 112 -6.62 -4.09 -11.34
N VAL A 113 -7.53 -4.12 -10.36
CA VAL A 113 -8.78 -3.35 -10.36
C VAL A 113 -8.48 -1.86 -10.36
N ARG A 114 -7.53 -1.37 -9.57
CA ARG A 114 -7.35 0.07 -9.35
C ARG A 114 -6.42 0.72 -10.35
N THR A 115 -5.27 0.10 -10.63
CA THR A 115 -4.19 0.72 -11.42
C THR A 115 -4.15 0.20 -12.84
N ASN A 116 -4.57 -1.05 -13.08
CA ASN A 116 -4.46 -1.70 -14.38
C ASN A 116 -5.84 -1.99 -14.98
N LYS A 117 -6.76 -1.01 -14.91
CA LYS A 117 -8.13 -1.14 -15.42
C LYS A 117 -8.21 -1.63 -16.87
N HIS A 118 -7.20 -1.31 -17.69
CA HIS A 118 -7.11 -1.71 -19.09
C HIS A 118 -6.80 -3.20 -19.29
N LEU A 119 -6.34 -3.92 -18.27
CA LEU A 119 -6.11 -5.37 -18.30
C LEU A 119 -7.35 -6.17 -17.88
N ARG A 120 -8.43 -5.51 -17.47
CA ARG A 120 -9.64 -6.21 -17.02
C ARG A 120 -10.27 -6.99 -18.17
N GLY A 121 -10.48 -8.28 -17.96
CA GLY A 121 -11.06 -9.19 -18.94
C GLY A 121 -10.04 -9.88 -19.85
N ASP A 122 -8.76 -9.50 -19.76
CA ASP A 122 -7.65 -10.16 -20.46
C ASP A 122 -6.82 -10.96 -19.45
N VAL A 123 -7.14 -12.25 -19.34
CA VAL A 123 -6.54 -13.15 -18.34
C VAL A 123 -5.04 -13.34 -18.60
N ASP A 124 -4.64 -13.42 -19.85
CA ASP A 124 -3.24 -13.63 -20.23
C ASP A 124 -2.42 -12.38 -19.92
N ALA A 125 -2.91 -11.19 -20.28
CA ALA A 125 -2.23 -9.95 -19.97
C ALA A 125 -2.16 -9.68 -18.44
N LEU A 126 -3.16 -10.12 -17.66
CA LEU A 126 -3.10 -10.09 -16.20
C LEU A 126 -2.04 -11.04 -15.65
N ALA A 127 -1.92 -12.24 -16.21
CA ALA A 127 -0.90 -13.21 -15.80
C ALA A 127 0.51 -12.69 -16.08
N GLU A 128 0.76 -12.17 -17.28
CA GLU A 128 2.04 -11.55 -17.66
C GLU A 128 2.38 -10.37 -16.74
N ASN A 129 1.41 -9.49 -16.48
CA ASN A 129 1.65 -8.33 -15.62
C ASN A 129 1.89 -8.71 -14.15
N PHE A 130 1.33 -9.83 -13.69
CA PHE A 130 1.65 -10.36 -12.36
C PHE A 130 3.10 -10.84 -12.27
N VAL A 131 3.61 -11.51 -13.31
CA VAL A 131 5.04 -11.90 -13.39
C VAL A 131 5.94 -10.66 -13.31
N GLU A 132 5.68 -9.64 -14.14
CA GLU A 132 6.42 -8.37 -14.10
C GLU A 132 6.34 -7.68 -12.72
N ARG A 133 5.25 -7.88 -11.97
CA ARG A 133 5.06 -7.35 -10.63
C ARG A 133 5.92 -8.08 -9.60
N ILE A 134 6.02 -9.40 -9.70
CA ILE A 134 6.93 -10.23 -8.89
C ILE A 134 8.38 -9.78 -9.14
N ASP A 135 8.80 -9.72 -10.40
CA ASP A 135 10.18 -9.38 -10.78
C ASP A 135 10.60 -8.01 -10.24
N ARG A 136 9.71 -7.01 -10.33
CA ARG A 136 9.97 -5.67 -9.78
C ARG A 136 10.07 -5.67 -8.26
N ALA A 137 9.27 -6.48 -7.57
CA ALA A 137 9.34 -6.60 -6.12
C ALA A 137 10.63 -7.30 -5.70
N VAL A 138 11.00 -8.40 -6.35
CA VAL A 138 12.28 -9.11 -6.13
C VAL A 138 13.47 -8.19 -6.41
N ALA A 139 13.45 -7.44 -7.51
CA ALA A 139 14.50 -6.47 -7.81
C ALA A 139 14.62 -5.39 -6.74
N LEU A 140 13.50 -4.90 -6.18
CA LEU A 140 13.51 -3.98 -5.05
C LEU A 140 14.17 -4.62 -3.82
N TYR A 141 13.81 -5.86 -3.48
CA TYR A 141 14.42 -6.60 -2.37
C TYR A 141 15.94 -6.69 -2.55
N LYS A 142 16.39 -7.20 -3.69
CA LYS A 142 17.82 -7.36 -4.01
C LYS A 142 18.58 -6.04 -3.95
N ASN A 143 18.00 -4.97 -4.52
CA ASN A 143 18.64 -3.66 -4.52
C ASN A 143 18.78 -3.08 -3.11
N VAL A 144 17.75 -3.18 -2.27
CA VAL A 144 17.82 -2.67 -0.88
C VAL A 144 18.78 -3.50 -0.04
N GLN A 145 18.84 -4.82 -0.22
CA GLN A 145 19.84 -5.68 0.44
C GLN A 145 21.27 -5.30 0.04
N ARG A 146 21.50 -4.97 -1.23
CA ARG A 146 22.84 -4.62 -1.74
C ARG A 146 23.28 -3.20 -1.40
N GLU A 147 22.39 -2.23 -1.51
CA GLU A 147 22.72 -0.80 -1.52
C GLU A 147 22.08 -0.01 -0.36
N GLY A 148 21.23 -0.66 0.44
CA GLY A 148 20.39 0.01 1.43
C GLY A 148 19.19 0.72 0.81
N PHE A 149 18.41 1.41 1.64
CA PHE A 149 17.26 2.17 1.18
C PHE A 149 17.69 3.42 0.39
N SER A 150 17.09 3.64 -0.78
CA SER A 150 17.41 4.80 -1.63
C SER A 150 16.47 5.99 -1.41
N ASN A 151 17.00 7.08 -0.87
CA ASN A 151 16.26 8.33 -0.67
C ASN A 151 15.90 9.05 -1.97
N ARG A 152 16.40 8.59 -3.13
CA ARG A 152 15.96 9.07 -4.46
C ARG A 152 14.49 8.74 -4.73
N PHE A 153 14.01 7.66 -4.13
CA PHE A 153 12.63 7.22 -4.20
C PHE A 153 12.08 7.13 -2.77
N PRO A 154 11.75 8.26 -2.13
CA PRO A 154 11.23 8.26 -0.78
C PRO A 154 9.79 7.75 -0.75
N ILE A 155 9.39 7.14 0.36
CA ILE A 155 8.00 6.81 0.67
C ILE A 155 7.21 8.13 0.75
N THR A 156 6.06 8.17 0.10
CA THR A 156 5.23 9.40 0.12
C THR A 156 4.08 9.21 1.09
N LEU A 157 4.08 10.07 2.10
CA LEU A 157 2.94 10.26 2.99
C LEU A 157 2.09 11.43 2.47
N LYS A 158 0.79 11.39 2.75
CA LYS A 158 -0.13 12.48 2.48
C LYS A 158 -0.77 12.96 3.78
N THR A 159 -0.98 14.27 3.83
CA THR A 159 -1.80 14.94 4.84
C THR A 159 -2.62 16.03 4.14
N ALA A 160 -3.60 16.61 4.82
CA ALA A 160 -4.39 17.69 4.26
C ALA A 160 -4.96 18.65 5.30
N LYS A 161 -5.32 19.86 4.83
CA LYS A 161 -6.13 20.80 5.62
C LYS A 161 -7.46 20.19 6.05
N ARG A 162 -8.12 19.46 5.14
CA ARG A 162 -9.33 18.70 5.40
C ARG A 162 -9.13 17.25 4.96
N ILE A 163 -9.04 16.36 5.94
CA ILE A 163 -9.10 14.91 5.73
C ILE A 163 -10.58 14.54 5.57
N LEU A 164 -10.88 13.84 4.49
CA LEU A 164 -12.19 13.27 4.19
C LEU A 164 -12.20 11.81 4.64
N LEU A 165 -13.39 11.22 4.77
CA LEU A 165 -13.54 9.79 5.06
C LEU A 165 -12.74 8.94 4.05
N PRO A 166 -12.16 7.80 4.47
CA PRO A 166 -11.38 6.94 3.58
C PRO A 166 -12.21 6.35 2.44
N THR A 167 -11.60 6.03 1.31
CA THR A 167 -12.27 5.38 0.16
C THR A 167 -11.47 4.18 -0.35
N THR A 168 -12.15 3.21 -0.97
CA THR A 168 -11.54 2.03 -1.60
C THR A 168 -11.22 2.25 -3.08
N ALA A 169 -11.66 3.37 -3.67
CA ALA A 169 -11.25 3.84 -4.99
C ALA A 169 -11.44 5.36 -5.10
N ARG A 170 -10.92 5.96 -6.18
CA ARG A 170 -11.03 7.41 -6.42
C ARG A 170 -12.49 7.90 -6.59
N GLU A 171 -13.36 7.02 -7.08
CA GLU A 171 -14.75 7.32 -7.44
C GLU A 171 -15.74 6.46 -6.62
N SER A 172 -15.26 5.70 -5.62
CA SER A 172 -16.15 4.94 -4.76
C SER A 172 -16.79 5.83 -3.70
N ALA A 173 -17.90 5.36 -3.14
CA ALA A 173 -18.41 5.91 -1.89
C ALA A 173 -17.31 5.82 -0.79
N PRO A 174 -17.29 6.77 0.17
CA PRO A 174 -16.45 6.64 1.35
C PRO A 174 -16.84 5.43 2.19
N THR A 175 -15.84 4.84 2.82
CA THR A 175 -16.02 3.91 3.95
C THR A 175 -16.62 4.67 5.15
N SER A 176 -17.27 3.94 6.06
CA SER A 176 -17.81 4.49 7.31
C SER A 176 -16.76 4.70 8.41
N LYS A 177 -15.46 4.48 8.11
CA LYS A 177 -14.38 4.61 9.08
C LYS A 177 -14.06 6.07 9.42
N HIS A 178 -14.03 6.37 10.71
CA HIS A 178 -13.64 7.67 11.23
C HIS A 178 -12.24 7.58 11.85
N ILE A 179 -11.22 8.05 11.12
CA ILE A 179 -9.82 7.91 11.51
C ILE A 179 -9.23 9.25 11.94
N ARG A 180 -8.60 9.29 13.13
CA ARG A 180 -7.94 10.47 13.71
C ARG A 180 -6.52 10.71 13.18
N SER A 181 -5.90 9.71 12.55
CA SER A 181 -4.55 9.83 11.97
C SER A 181 -4.42 11.03 11.02
N ARG A 182 -3.26 11.68 11.05
CA ARG A 182 -2.96 12.88 10.23
C ARG A 182 -2.14 12.57 8.98
N TYR A 183 -1.43 11.46 8.99
CA TYR A 183 -0.49 11.05 7.95
C TYR A 183 -0.89 9.70 7.40
N PHE A 184 -0.97 9.61 6.09
CA PHE A 184 -1.43 8.40 5.41
C PHE A 184 -0.44 7.99 4.35
N LEU A 185 -0.10 6.70 4.33
CA LEU A 185 0.72 6.12 3.28
C LEU A 185 0.02 6.27 1.93
N ALA A 186 0.70 6.87 0.96
CA ALA A 186 0.16 7.11 -0.38
C ALA A 186 0.94 6.43 -1.50
N ASP A 187 2.27 6.39 -1.39
CA ASP A 187 3.14 5.67 -2.32
C ASP A 187 4.34 5.06 -1.56
N GLY A 188 4.91 3.99 -2.11
CA GLY A 188 6.02 3.28 -1.49
C GLY A 188 5.61 2.11 -0.61
N CYS A 189 4.46 1.50 -0.86
CA CYS A 189 3.93 0.43 -0.02
C CYS A 189 4.80 -0.83 -0.02
N HIS A 190 5.37 -1.22 -1.17
CA HIS A 190 6.39 -2.28 -1.24
C HIS A 190 7.68 -1.90 -0.49
N ARG A 191 8.11 -0.64 -0.61
CA ARG A 191 9.29 -0.13 0.10
C ARG A 191 9.09 -0.20 1.62
N LEU A 192 7.93 0.24 2.11
CA LEU A 192 7.58 0.16 3.52
C LEU A 192 7.48 -1.29 4.01
N ALA A 193 6.79 -2.15 3.26
CA ALA A 193 6.66 -3.57 3.56
C ALA A 193 8.03 -4.26 3.68
N LEU A 194 8.98 -3.93 2.80
CA LEU A 194 10.35 -4.44 2.89
C LEU A 194 11.08 -3.94 4.14
N LEU A 195 10.94 -2.67 4.50
CA LEU A 195 11.52 -2.15 5.75
C LEU A 195 10.98 -2.89 6.98
N MET A 196 9.70 -3.27 6.98
CA MET A 196 9.12 -4.10 8.05
C MET A 196 9.78 -5.48 8.12
N VAL A 197 10.05 -6.13 6.98
CA VAL A 197 10.81 -7.40 6.96
C VAL A 197 12.22 -7.22 7.50
N LEU A 198 12.84 -6.07 7.25
CA LEU A 198 14.16 -5.70 7.80
C LEU A 198 14.11 -5.29 9.29
N GLY A 199 12.95 -5.39 9.95
CA GLY A 199 12.79 -5.16 11.38
C GLY A 199 12.52 -3.71 11.80
N TYR A 200 12.34 -2.79 10.84
CA TYR A 200 11.99 -1.41 11.17
C TYR A 200 10.58 -1.34 11.79
N GLN A 201 10.48 -0.69 12.93
CA GLN A 201 9.20 -0.31 13.57
C GLN A 201 8.88 1.17 13.35
N THR A 202 9.90 2.00 13.17
CA THR A 202 9.79 3.43 12.86
C THR A 202 10.34 3.68 11.46
N LEU A 203 9.62 4.47 10.67
CA LEU A 203 10.07 4.93 9.36
C LEU A 203 10.96 6.17 9.55
N PRO A 204 12.27 6.10 9.24
CA PRO A 204 13.19 7.21 9.42
C PRO A 204 12.81 8.45 8.59
N PRO A 205 13.09 9.67 9.07
CA PRO A 205 12.74 10.93 8.38
C PRO A 205 13.27 11.00 6.94
N ASP A 206 14.48 10.50 6.71
CA ASP A 206 15.12 10.52 5.39
C ASP A 206 14.45 9.57 4.38
N PHE A 207 13.66 8.61 4.85
CA PHE A 207 13.03 7.60 4.00
C PHE A 207 11.67 8.05 3.46
N PHE A 208 11.13 9.16 3.94
CA PHE A 208 9.84 9.67 3.50
C PHE A 208 9.81 11.16 3.20
N ARG A 209 8.71 11.55 2.56
CA ARG A 209 8.33 12.95 2.37
C ARG A 209 6.83 13.11 2.52
N VAL A 210 6.41 14.27 3.02
CA VAL A 210 5.00 14.57 3.25
C VAL A 210 4.45 15.50 2.17
N LYS A 211 3.40 15.04 1.49
CA LYS A 211 2.63 15.82 0.53
C LYS A 211 1.41 16.41 1.23
N TYR A 212 1.36 17.73 1.35
CA TYR A 212 0.20 18.45 1.89
C TYR A 212 -0.80 18.78 0.79
N LEU A 213 -2.09 18.50 1.01
CA LEU A 213 -3.20 18.83 0.12
C LEU A 213 -4.24 19.73 0.82
N GLN A 214 -5.12 20.40 0.05
CA GLN A 214 -6.26 21.09 0.66
C GLN A 214 -7.32 20.09 1.14
N ARG A 215 -7.61 19.08 0.32
CA ARG A 215 -8.57 17.99 0.62
C ARG A 215 -7.96 16.66 0.24
N PHE A 216 -8.07 15.66 1.11
CA PHE A 216 -7.55 14.33 0.86
C PHE A 216 -8.45 13.27 1.49
N SER A 217 -8.78 12.23 0.73
CA SER A 217 -9.41 11.02 1.24
C SER A 217 -8.34 9.92 1.27
N PRO A 218 -8.04 9.33 2.45
CA PRO A 218 -7.15 8.19 2.56
C PRO A 218 -7.64 6.97 1.78
N PHE A 219 -6.72 6.17 1.28
CA PHE A 219 -7.07 4.90 0.66
C PHE A 219 -7.24 3.82 1.72
N ASP A 220 -8.40 3.18 1.74
CA ASP A 220 -8.70 2.04 2.60
C ASP A 220 -8.58 0.74 1.81
N SER A 221 -7.40 0.13 1.90
CA SER A 221 -7.17 -1.20 1.36
C SER A 221 -7.75 -2.29 2.28
N THR A 222 -7.92 -2.00 3.56
CA THR A 222 -8.35 -3.00 4.53
C THR A 222 -9.80 -3.37 4.27
N SER A 223 -10.70 -2.40 4.11
CA SER A 223 -12.10 -2.73 3.77
C SER A 223 -12.24 -3.41 2.42
N LEU A 224 -11.31 -3.19 1.49
CA LEU A 224 -11.28 -3.90 0.21
C LEU A 224 -10.85 -5.36 0.35
N LEU A 225 -9.95 -5.66 1.29
CA LEU A 225 -9.26 -6.96 1.40
C LEU A 225 -9.75 -7.83 2.55
N ALA A 226 -10.35 -7.23 3.58
CA ALA A 226 -10.73 -7.86 4.84
C ALA A 226 -11.49 -9.17 4.61
N HIS A 227 -12.61 -9.13 3.89
CA HIS A 227 -13.43 -10.31 3.61
C HIS A 227 -12.76 -11.37 2.72
N ARG A 228 -11.70 -11.00 1.98
CA ARG A 228 -11.01 -11.92 1.06
C ARG A 228 -9.77 -12.56 1.67
N LEU A 229 -9.07 -11.82 2.53
CA LEU A 229 -7.76 -12.20 3.06
C LEU A 229 -7.74 -12.44 4.55
N ILE A 230 -8.75 -12.00 5.28
CA ILE A 230 -8.85 -12.13 6.74
C ILE A 230 -10.07 -12.99 7.05
N SER A 231 -9.96 -14.29 6.84
CA SER A 231 -11.02 -15.26 7.16
C SER A 231 -11.12 -15.55 8.65
N ASP A 232 -10.04 -15.37 9.39
CA ASP A 232 -9.96 -15.60 10.83
C ASP A 232 -10.01 -14.25 11.59
N PRO A 233 -11.06 -13.98 12.39
CA PRO A 233 -11.15 -12.80 13.24
C PRO A 233 -9.93 -12.59 14.13
N ALA A 234 -9.24 -13.65 14.57
CA ALA A 234 -8.04 -13.50 15.38
C ALA A 234 -6.92 -12.75 14.64
N ASN A 235 -6.78 -12.95 13.33
CA ASN A 235 -5.80 -12.22 12.53
C ASN A 235 -6.20 -10.75 12.33
N TYR A 236 -7.49 -10.47 12.25
CA TYR A 236 -8.00 -9.09 12.21
C TYR A 236 -7.65 -8.33 13.50
N PHE A 237 -7.94 -8.91 14.66
CA PHE A 237 -7.66 -8.25 15.94
C PHE A 237 -6.16 -8.16 16.25
N ARG A 238 -5.33 -9.12 15.79
CA ARG A 238 -3.87 -8.96 15.82
C ARG A 238 -3.40 -7.77 15.00
N PHE A 239 -3.96 -7.59 13.80
CA PHE A 239 -3.66 -6.44 12.95
C PHE A 239 -4.05 -5.12 13.63
N LEU A 240 -5.27 -5.02 14.17
CA LEU A 240 -5.68 -3.80 14.89
C LEU A 240 -4.81 -3.55 16.13
N SER A 241 -4.47 -4.61 16.86
CA SER A 241 -3.63 -4.52 18.06
C SER A 241 -2.25 -3.94 17.79
N SER A 242 -1.72 -4.08 16.57
CA SER A 242 -0.37 -3.57 16.24
C SER A 242 -0.23 -2.06 16.39
N TYR A 243 -1.35 -1.33 16.39
CA TYR A 243 -1.38 0.12 16.61
C TYR A 243 -2.23 0.51 17.81
N TYR A 244 -3.45 -0.02 17.90
CA TYR A 244 -4.41 0.45 18.89
C TYR A 244 -4.06 0.03 20.32
N THR A 245 -3.45 -1.14 20.51
CA THR A 245 -3.18 -1.71 21.84
C THR A 245 -1.72 -2.09 22.06
N ALA A 246 -0.83 -1.78 21.12
CA ALA A 246 0.60 -2.09 21.25
C ALA A 246 1.16 -1.63 22.61
N PRO A 247 1.97 -2.47 23.30
CA PRO A 247 2.51 -3.75 22.84
C PRO A 247 1.60 -4.96 23.05
N PHE A 248 0.40 -4.79 23.62
CA PHE A 248 -0.54 -5.88 23.88
C PHE A 248 -1.22 -6.35 22.59
N VAL A 249 -1.32 -7.66 22.44
CA VAL A 249 -1.90 -8.30 21.26
C VAL A 249 -3.14 -9.09 21.66
N PHE A 250 -4.27 -8.72 21.07
CA PHE A 250 -5.54 -9.39 21.26
C PHE A 250 -5.96 -10.16 20.00
N THR A 251 -6.68 -11.26 20.20
CA THR A 251 -7.15 -12.15 19.12
C THR A 251 -8.67 -12.25 19.07
N ASN A 252 -9.39 -11.43 19.85
CA ASN A 252 -10.84 -11.38 19.84
C ASN A 252 -11.33 -9.97 20.14
N ARG A 253 -12.59 -9.70 19.76
CA ARG A 253 -13.23 -8.40 19.86
C ARG A 253 -13.36 -7.92 21.30
N ASN A 254 -13.81 -8.78 22.20
CA ASN A 254 -14.17 -8.39 23.56
C ASN A 254 -12.96 -7.93 24.37
N ASP A 255 -11.86 -8.70 24.34
CA ASP A 255 -10.64 -8.33 25.07
C ASP A 255 -10.00 -7.07 24.47
N PHE A 256 -10.02 -6.95 23.15
CA PHE A 256 -9.51 -5.79 22.44
C PHE A 256 -10.29 -4.52 22.80
N LEU A 257 -11.63 -4.55 22.71
CA LEU A 257 -12.48 -3.42 23.07
C LEU A 257 -12.42 -3.11 24.56
N GLY A 258 -12.43 -4.13 25.44
CA GLY A 258 -12.29 -3.93 26.88
C GLY A 258 -10.97 -3.23 27.24
N TYR A 259 -9.88 -3.54 26.53
CA TYR A 259 -8.62 -2.81 26.69
C TYR A 259 -8.75 -1.35 26.24
N ILE A 260 -9.37 -1.08 25.08
CA ILE A 260 -9.57 0.28 24.57
C ILE A 260 -10.43 1.11 25.52
N GLU A 261 -11.55 0.57 26.00
CA GLU A 261 -12.42 1.25 26.97
C GLU A 261 -11.69 1.60 28.25
N ALA A 262 -10.87 0.68 28.77
CA ALA A 262 -10.15 0.89 30.02
C ALA A 262 -8.95 1.84 29.90
N ASN A 263 -8.25 1.88 28.76
CA ASN A 263 -6.95 2.56 28.64
C ASN A 263 -6.92 3.72 27.64
N LYS A 264 -7.82 3.72 26.64
CA LYS A 264 -7.91 4.71 25.56
C LYS A 264 -9.37 5.00 25.19
N PRO A 265 -10.23 5.38 26.17
CA PRO A 265 -11.67 5.52 25.93
C PRO A 265 -11.99 6.54 24.82
N GLU A 266 -11.12 7.52 24.58
CA GLU A 266 -11.29 8.51 23.52
C GLU A 266 -11.09 7.96 22.10
N TRP A 267 -10.69 6.69 21.96
CA TRP A 267 -10.52 5.99 20.68
C TRP A 267 -11.67 5.03 20.36
N ILE A 268 -12.61 4.82 21.30
CA ILE A 268 -13.66 3.81 21.14
C ILE A 268 -14.49 4.01 19.88
N ASP A 269 -14.94 5.25 19.61
CA ASP A 269 -15.75 5.57 18.43
C ASP A 269 -15.00 5.29 17.11
N GLU A 270 -13.70 5.61 17.06
CA GLU A 270 -12.87 5.32 15.90
C GLU A 270 -12.74 3.79 15.71
N VAL A 271 -12.40 3.09 16.78
CA VAL A 271 -12.20 1.64 16.76
C VAL A 271 -13.47 0.89 16.38
N GLU A 272 -14.61 1.24 16.96
CA GLU A 272 -15.90 0.65 16.60
C GLU A 272 -16.25 0.94 15.14
N SER A 273 -16.01 2.16 14.65
CA SER A 273 -16.24 2.48 13.24
C SER A 273 -15.36 1.64 12.29
N VAL A 274 -14.14 1.29 12.71
CA VAL A 274 -13.21 0.45 11.96
C VAL A 274 -13.70 -0.99 11.91
N ILE A 275 -14.03 -1.57 13.07
CA ILE A 275 -14.54 -2.95 13.21
C ILE A 275 -15.83 -3.12 12.40
N HIS A 276 -16.74 -2.15 12.51
CA HIS A 276 -18.01 -2.16 11.79
C HIS A 276 -17.83 -2.08 10.28
N ALA A 277 -17.01 -1.14 9.80
CA ALA A 277 -16.77 -0.96 8.37
C ALA A 277 -16.10 -2.18 7.71
N ASP A 278 -15.31 -2.95 8.46
CA ASP A 278 -14.66 -4.17 7.98
C ASP A 278 -15.47 -5.45 8.23
N GLY A 279 -16.63 -5.33 8.89
CA GLY A 279 -17.58 -6.42 9.11
C GLY A 279 -17.17 -7.44 10.18
N PHE A 280 -16.48 -6.98 11.24
CA PHE A 280 -16.04 -7.82 12.37
C PHE A 280 -16.81 -7.51 13.69
N ASP A 281 -18.07 -7.09 13.58
CA ASP A 281 -18.90 -6.76 14.76
C ASP A 281 -19.44 -7.98 15.51
N ALA A 282 -19.47 -9.14 14.84
CA ALA A 282 -20.07 -10.38 15.33
C ALA A 282 -19.18 -11.14 16.33
#